data_AF-E2BWY7-F1
#
_entry.id   AF-E2BWY7-F1
#
_cell.length_a   1.000
_cell.length_b   1.000
_cell.length_c   1.000
_cell.angle_alpha   90.00
_cell.angle_beta   90.00
_cell.angle_gamma   90.00
#
_symmetry.space_group_name_H-M   'P 1'
#
loop_
_entity.id
_entity.type
_entity.pdbx_description
1 polymer ?
#
loop_
_entity_poly.entity_id
_entity_poly.type
_entity_poly.pdbx_seq_one_letter_code
_entity_poly.pdbx_strand_id
1 'polypeptide(L)'
;MGCNTSKDNFQPAVDEAKEDSVKNGDISKAAEDASDKEKDTEDGKEKEAAATKIQAVFRGHCARKSLRQPSKTAEPSEEPETEETEELSTKEQLQEEFPLDDQELFNAATKIQATFRDHMSRKEQAASAAAKSAMNMVGSAAAKIEEKMQDAVHELEGIDLADPDLHKAATKIQASFRGHKVRQEVSMHCTADESKK
;
A
#
# COMPACT_ATOMS: atom_id res chain seq x y z
N MET A 1 8.93 32.09 -50.66
CA MET A 1 8.98 30.98 -51.63
C MET A 1 10.17 30.12 -51.26
N GLY A 2 9.92 28.96 -50.66
CA GLY A 2 10.96 28.02 -50.25
C GLY A 2 10.47 26.62 -50.52
N CYS A 3 10.60 26.18 -51.78
CA CYS A 3 10.36 24.80 -52.19
C CYS A 3 11.73 24.15 -52.34
N ASN A 4 12.08 23.25 -51.42
CA ASN A 4 13.25 22.39 -51.52
C ASN A 4 12.79 20.93 -51.52
N THR A 5 12.60 20.36 -52.70
CA THR A 5 12.77 18.91 -52.94
C THR A 5 13.43 18.70 -54.30
N SER A 6 14.69 18.26 -54.28
CA SER A 6 15.50 17.78 -55.39
C SER A 6 16.58 16.90 -54.77
N LYS A 7 17.07 15.81 -55.35
CA LYS A 7 16.69 14.98 -56.49
C LYS A 7 17.74 13.85 -56.45
N ASP A 8 17.33 12.63 -56.80
CA ASP A 8 18.19 11.52 -57.28
C ASP A 8 19.18 10.93 -56.24
N ASN A 9 19.69 9.70 -56.32
CA ASN A 9 19.71 8.73 -57.40
C ASN A 9 19.99 7.32 -56.82
N PHE A 10 19.68 6.30 -57.62
CA PHE A 10 19.79 4.87 -57.39
C PHE A 10 21.23 4.31 -57.22
N GLN A 11 21.26 3.10 -56.65
CA GLN A 11 22.32 2.11 -56.30
C GLN A 11 23.27 1.71 -57.48
N PRO A 12 24.13 0.64 -57.43
CA PRO A 12 24.59 -0.27 -56.36
C PRO A 12 26.13 -0.54 -56.40
N ALA A 13 26.66 -1.41 -55.51
CA ALA A 13 27.75 -2.40 -55.75
C ALA A 13 28.64 -2.60 -54.52
N VAL A 14 28.55 -3.77 -53.89
CA VAL A 14 29.66 -4.37 -53.12
C VAL A 14 29.79 -5.82 -53.57
N ASP A 15 30.87 -6.09 -54.30
CA ASP A 15 31.26 -7.41 -54.77
C ASP A 15 32.22 -8.10 -53.77
N GLU A 16 31.88 -9.35 -53.51
CA GLU A 16 32.71 -10.55 -53.37
C GLU A 16 33.68 -10.81 -52.19
N ALA A 17 33.52 -12.08 -51.75
CA ALA A 17 34.49 -13.03 -51.20
C ALA A 17 34.86 -12.87 -49.71
N LYS A 18 34.83 -13.91 -48.86
CA LYS A 18 34.77 -15.37 -49.07
C LYS A 18 34.49 -16.06 -47.73
N GLU A 19 33.71 -17.16 -47.79
CA GLU A 19 33.99 -18.52 -47.26
C GLU A 19 34.63 -18.65 -45.86
N ASP A 20 34.26 -19.53 -44.93
CA ASP A 20 33.55 -20.82 -44.86
C ASP A 20 33.29 -21.00 -43.33
N SER A 21 32.41 -21.82 -42.76
CA SER A 21 32.20 -23.23 -43.01
C SER A 21 31.15 -23.74 -42.01
N VAL A 22 30.21 -24.56 -42.49
CA VAL A 22 29.69 -25.80 -41.83
C VAL A 22 28.72 -25.66 -40.64
N LYS A 23 27.57 -26.34 -40.55
CA LYS A 23 26.69 -27.13 -41.45
C LYS A 23 25.43 -27.41 -40.62
N ASN A 24 24.26 -27.19 -41.23
CA ASN A 24 23.04 -28.03 -41.28
C ASN A 24 22.37 -28.51 -39.97
N GLY A 25 21.03 -28.44 -39.82
CA GLY A 25 20.02 -28.00 -40.76
C GLY A 25 18.59 -28.17 -40.24
N ASP A 26 17.66 -27.66 -41.07
CA ASP A 26 16.26 -28.07 -41.25
C ASP A 26 15.30 -27.71 -40.08
N ILE A 27 14.09 -27.15 -40.23
CA ILE A 27 13.09 -27.16 -41.31
C ILE A 27 12.03 -26.08 -40.97
N SER A 28 11.52 -25.37 -41.99
CA SER A 28 10.12 -24.89 -42.19
C SER A 28 9.40 -24.11 -41.07
N LYS A 29 9.19 -22.78 -41.18
CA LYS A 29 8.09 -22.10 -41.89
C LYS A 29 6.67 -22.58 -41.52
N ALA A 30 5.98 -21.80 -40.66
CA ALA A 30 4.59 -21.39 -40.85
C ALA A 30 4.27 -20.19 -39.94
N ALA A 31 3.75 -19.13 -40.54
CA ALA A 31 3.22 -17.94 -39.91
C ALA A 31 1.74 -18.15 -39.49
N GLU A 32 1.18 -17.12 -38.84
CA GLU A 32 -0.21 -16.98 -38.36
C GLU A 32 -0.46 -17.77 -37.04
N ASP A 33 -0.70 -17.16 -35.89
CA ASP A 33 -1.92 -16.40 -35.60
C ASP A 33 -1.70 -15.41 -34.45
N ALA A 34 -2.14 -14.18 -34.66
CA ALA A 34 -2.23 -13.14 -33.64
C ALA A 34 -3.62 -13.22 -33.01
N SER A 35 -3.79 -14.04 -31.98
CA SER A 35 -4.91 -13.90 -31.05
C SER A 35 -4.55 -14.52 -29.70
N ASP A 36 -4.97 -13.87 -28.61
CA ASP A 36 -4.88 -14.32 -27.21
C ASP A 36 -3.65 -13.92 -26.37
N LYS A 37 -3.20 -12.65 -26.50
CA LYS A 37 -2.08 -12.09 -25.71
C LYS A 37 -2.51 -11.11 -24.61
N GLU A 38 -3.65 -11.36 -23.94
CA GLU A 38 -4.11 -10.50 -22.83
C GLU A 38 -4.36 -11.22 -21.50
N LYS A 39 -4.27 -12.56 -21.45
CA LYS A 39 -4.42 -13.33 -20.18
C LYS A 39 -3.11 -13.80 -19.55
N ASP A 40 -2.05 -13.99 -20.33
CA ASP A 40 -0.76 -14.53 -19.83
C ASP A 40 0.10 -13.53 -19.06
N THR A 41 -0.13 -12.22 -19.21
CA THR A 41 0.69 -11.20 -18.54
C THR A 41 0.34 -11.00 -17.07
N GLU A 42 -0.90 -11.32 -16.67
CA GLU A 42 -1.35 -11.21 -15.29
C GLU A 42 -0.92 -12.45 -14.48
N ASP A 43 -1.15 -13.65 -15.03
CA ASP A 43 -0.67 -14.92 -14.47
C ASP A 43 0.87 -14.97 -14.36
N GLY A 44 1.60 -14.39 -15.31
CA GLY A 44 3.07 -14.29 -15.23
C GLY A 44 3.54 -13.43 -14.06
N LYS A 45 2.92 -12.27 -13.85
CA LYS A 45 3.23 -11.37 -12.72
C LYS A 45 2.87 -11.99 -11.38
N GLU A 46 1.76 -12.70 -11.30
CA GLU A 46 1.36 -13.43 -10.09
C GLU A 46 2.32 -14.58 -9.77
N LYS A 47 2.76 -15.34 -10.78
CA LYS A 47 3.78 -16.39 -10.64
C LYS A 47 5.13 -15.82 -10.19
N GLU A 48 5.56 -14.70 -10.75
CA GLU A 48 6.79 -14.00 -10.33
C GLU A 48 6.70 -13.46 -8.90
N ALA A 49 5.56 -12.87 -8.53
CA ALA A 49 5.31 -12.40 -7.17
C ALA A 49 5.28 -13.56 -6.17
N ALA A 50 4.65 -14.68 -6.52
CA ALA A 50 4.62 -15.89 -5.72
C ALA A 50 6.03 -16.50 -5.55
N ALA A 51 6.81 -16.58 -6.62
CA ALA A 51 8.18 -17.07 -6.59
C ALA A 51 9.06 -16.20 -5.67
N THR A 52 8.95 -14.88 -5.79
CA THR A 52 9.67 -13.93 -4.94
C THR A 52 9.29 -14.10 -3.46
N LYS A 53 8.00 -14.33 -3.17
CA LYS A 53 7.52 -14.61 -1.81
C LYS A 53 8.09 -15.91 -1.25
N ILE A 54 8.10 -16.98 -2.04
CA ILE A 54 8.68 -18.27 -1.65
C ILE A 54 10.18 -18.13 -1.37
N GLN A 55 10.91 -17.46 -2.25
CA GLN A 55 12.35 -17.21 -2.08
C GLN A 55 12.65 -16.37 -0.84
N ALA A 56 11.88 -15.31 -0.59
CA ALA A 56 12.02 -14.47 0.60
C ALA A 56 11.75 -15.25 1.89
N VAL A 57 10.70 -16.08 1.90
CA VAL A 57 10.36 -16.95 3.04
C VAL A 57 11.46 -17.97 3.29
N PHE A 58 11.97 -18.62 2.24
CA PHE A 58 13.03 -19.64 2.34
C PHE A 58 14.34 -19.04 2.83
N ARG A 59 14.79 -17.91 2.26
CA ARG A 59 16.00 -17.20 2.73
C ARG A 59 15.88 -16.83 4.21
N GLY A 60 14.71 -16.32 4.62
CA GLY A 60 14.42 -16.05 6.02
C GLY A 60 14.41 -17.31 6.88
N HIS A 61 13.90 -18.42 6.37
CA HIS A 61 13.89 -19.69 7.09
C HIS A 61 15.31 -20.22 7.30
N CYS A 62 16.19 -20.17 6.29
CA CYS A 62 17.59 -20.56 6.40
C CYS A 62 18.33 -19.71 7.44
N ALA A 63 18.17 -18.38 7.39
CA ALA A 63 18.77 -17.48 8.39
C ALA A 63 18.27 -17.80 9.81
N ARG A 64 16.95 -17.98 9.98
CA ARG A 64 16.36 -18.37 11.26
C ARG A 64 16.82 -19.74 11.72
N LYS A 65 17.00 -20.71 10.82
CA LYS A 65 17.46 -22.07 11.14
C LYS A 65 18.94 -22.09 11.56
N SER A 66 19.77 -21.25 10.95
CA SER A 66 21.17 -21.07 11.34
C SER A 66 21.32 -20.43 12.71
N LEU A 67 20.40 -19.53 13.09
CA LEU A 67 20.37 -18.90 14.42
C LEU A 67 19.66 -19.76 15.47
N ARG A 68 18.83 -20.71 15.04
CA ARG A 68 18.09 -21.61 15.91
C ARG A 68 18.97 -22.82 16.24
N GLN A 69 19.97 -22.59 17.07
CA GLN A 69 20.54 -23.60 17.96
C GLN A 69 19.40 -24.30 18.74
N PRO A 70 19.49 -25.60 19.06
CA PRO A 70 18.37 -26.39 19.58
C PRO A 70 18.03 -26.01 21.03
N SER A 71 17.37 -24.89 21.24
CA SER A 71 16.66 -24.61 22.49
C SER A 71 15.32 -25.36 22.50
N LYS A 72 15.38 -26.67 22.72
CA LYS A 72 14.25 -27.43 23.28
C LYS A 72 14.79 -28.42 24.30
N THR A 73 14.81 -27.94 25.54
CA THR A 73 14.63 -28.69 26.79
C THR A 73 15.50 -29.94 27.02
N ALA A 74 16.34 -29.81 28.05
CA ALA A 74 16.96 -30.85 28.87
C ALA A 74 18.15 -31.64 28.26
N GLU A 75 19.24 -31.58 29.04
CA GLU A 75 20.50 -32.34 29.04
C GLU A 75 21.73 -31.75 28.32
N PRO A 76 22.92 -31.78 28.98
CA PRO A 76 24.14 -31.06 28.59
C PRO A 76 24.96 -31.87 27.58
N SER A 77 25.65 -31.19 26.67
CA SER A 77 26.64 -31.80 25.78
C SER A 77 27.86 -30.89 25.72
N GLU A 78 28.99 -31.47 26.12
CA GLU A 78 30.29 -30.88 26.40
C GLU A 78 30.94 -30.13 25.20
N GLU A 79 31.35 -28.87 25.47
CA GLU A 79 32.67 -28.24 25.23
C GLU A 79 33.18 -28.00 23.77
N PRO A 80 33.74 -26.80 23.48
CA PRO A 80 35.15 -26.53 23.80
C PRO A 80 35.45 -25.30 24.69
N GLU A 81 35.71 -25.59 25.96
CA GLU A 81 36.59 -25.13 27.06
C GLU A 81 37.00 -23.65 27.23
N THR A 82 36.31 -22.68 26.63
CA THR A 82 36.63 -21.26 26.94
C THR A 82 35.44 -20.33 27.26
N GLU A 83 34.19 -20.72 26.99
CA GLU A 83 33.01 -19.86 27.24
C GLU A 83 32.14 -20.33 28.42
N GLU A 84 32.19 -21.61 28.79
CA GLU A 84 31.38 -22.15 29.90
C GLU A 84 31.73 -21.53 31.26
N THR A 85 33.00 -21.20 31.49
CA THR A 85 33.45 -20.61 32.76
C THR A 85 32.91 -19.19 32.96
N GLU A 86 32.70 -18.42 31.89
CA GLU A 86 32.16 -17.05 31.95
C GLU A 86 30.62 -17.04 32.05
N GLU A 87 29.93 -17.94 31.34
CA GLU A 87 28.47 -18.08 31.43
C GLU A 87 28.00 -18.62 32.78
N LEU A 88 28.75 -19.56 33.38
CA LEU A 88 28.47 -20.06 34.73
C LEU A 88 28.71 -18.97 35.78
N SER A 89 29.80 -18.21 35.66
CA SER A 89 30.11 -17.12 36.60
C SER A 89 29.06 -16.00 36.57
N THR A 90 28.57 -15.63 35.39
CA THR A 90 27.52 -14.60 35.26
C THR A 90 26.16 -15.09 35.72
N LYS A 91 25.84 -16.38 35.53
CA LYS A 91 24.61 -16.98 36.04
C LYS A 91 24.61 -17.12 37.56
N GLU A 92 25.74 -17.52 38.16
CA GLU A 92 25.89 -17.62 39.61
C GLU A 92 25.78 -16.24 40.28
N GLN A 93 26.41 -15.20 39.72
CA GLN A 93 26.29 -13.82 40.20
C GLN A 93 24.85 -13.31 40.10
N LEU A 94 24.14 -13.59 39.00
CA LEU A 94 22.73 -13.25 38.84
C LEU A 94 21.84 -13.96 39.86
N GLN A 95 22.17 -15.21 40.22
CA GLN A 95 21.37 -15.97 41.16
C GLN A 95 21.64 -15.58 42.62
N GLU A 96 22.83 -15.03 42.89
CA GLU A 96 23.16 -14.37 44.16
C GLU A 96 22.44 -13.02 44.30
N GLU A 97 22.35 -12.22 43.23
CA GLU A 97 21.60 -10.94 43.23
C GLU A 97 20.07 -11.12 43.17
N PHE A 98 19.58 -12.17 42.49
CA PHE A 98 18.17 -12.46 42.30
C PHE A 98 17.84 -13.89 42.76
N PRO A 99 17.66 -14.09 44.08
CA PRO A 99 17.34 -15.40 44.63
C PRO A 99 16.02 -15.92 44.06
N LEU A 100 16.00 -17.17 43.59
CA LEU A 100 14.78 -17.81 43.06
C LEU A 100 13.69 -17.98 44.12
N ASP A 101 14.07 -18.04 45.40
CA ASP A 101 13.15 -18.18 46.54
C ASP A 101 12.62 -16.83 47.03
N ASP A 102 13.04 -15.71 46.44
CA ASP A 102 12.48 -14.40 46.74
C ASP A 102 11.09 -14.24 46.12
N GLN A 103 10.08 -14.57 46.93
CA GLN A 103 8.68 -14.46 46.56
C GLN A 103 8.27 -13.01 46.22
N GLU A 104 8.89 -11.99 46.83
CA GLU A 104 8.58 -10.59 46.53
C GLU A 104 9.08 -10.21 45.13
N LEU A 105 10.30 -10.64 44.79
CA LEU A 105 10.87 -10.46 43.45
C LEU A 105 9.99 -11.14 42.37
N PHE A 106 9.57 -12.38 42.61
CA PHE A 106 8.69 -13.10 41.68
C PHE A 106 7.34 -12.39 41.49
N ASN A 107 6.73 -11.93 42.58
CA ASN A 107 5.46 -11.21 42.55
C ASN A 107 5.59 -9.87 41.80
N ALA A 108 6.69 -9.15 42.03
CA ALA A 108 6.99 -7.91 41.33
C ALA A 108 7.18 -8.14 39.82
N ALA A 109 7.98 -9.14 39.45
CA ALA A 109 8.19 -9.51 38.04
C ALA A 109 6.86 -9.88 37.36
N THR A 110 6.03 -10.69 38.00
CA THR A 110 4.70 -11.07 37.50
C THR A 110 3.81 -9.84 37.30
N LYS A 111 3.83 -8.88 38.23
CA LYS A 111 3.07 -7.63 38.12
C LYS A 111 3.56 -6.75 36.97
N ILE A 112 4.87 -6.64 36.79
CA ILE A 112 5.46 -5.88 35.66
C ILE A 112 5.06 -6.53 34.32
N GLN A 113 5.16 -7.85 34.20
CA GLN A 113 4.76 -8.57 33.00
C GLN A 113 3.26 -8.40 32.69
N ALA A 114 2.41 -8.53 33.71
CA ALA A 114 0.97 -8.35 33.58
C ALA A 114 0.63 -6.92 33.13
N THR A 115 1.17 -5.90 33.80
CA THR A 115 0.93 -4.49 33.48
C THR A 115 1.41 -4.11 32.08
N PHE A 116 2.53 -4.68 31.62
CA PHE A 116 3.04 -4.46 30.27
C PHE A 116 2.15 -5.09 29.19
N ARG A 117 1.74 -6.35 29.37
CA ARG A 117 0.81 -7.04 28.47
C ARG A 117 -0.49 -6.23 28.34
N ASP A 118 -1.00 -5.77 29.47
CA ASP A 118 -2.18 -4.93 29.57
C ASP A 118 -2.01 -3.56 28.88
N HIS A 119 -0.85 -2.91 29.09
CA HIS A 119 -0.53 -1.65 28.44
C HIS A 119 -0.48 -1.80 26.92
N MET A 120 0.08 -2.89 26.40
CA MET A 120 0.09 -3.16 24.96
C MET A 120 -1.32 -3.36 24.40
N SER A 121 -2.18 -4.11 25.09
CA SER A 121 -3.60 -4.27 24.72
C SER A 121 -4.34 -2.92 24.72
N ARG A 122 -4.17 -2.12 25.78
CA ARG A 122 -4.80 -0.79 25.87
C ARG A 122 -4.29 0.17 24.79
N LYS A 123 -3.00 0.13 24.46
CA LYS A 123 -2.41 0.95 23.38
C LYS A 123 -3.00 0.59 22.01
N GLU A 124 -3.17 -0.70 21.72
CA GLU A 124 -3.81 -1.17 20.49
C GLU A 124 -5.29 -0.77 20.45
N GLN A 125 -6.02 -0.96 21.54
CA GLN A 125 -7.43 -0.57 21.63
C GLN A 125 -7.63 0.94 21.50
N ALA A 126 -6.75 1.77 22.08
CA ALA A 126 -6.81 3.22 21.93
C ALA A 126 -6.59 3.65 20.47
N ALA A 127 -5.61 3.04 19.78
CA ALA A 127 -5.39 3.27 18.36
C ALA A 127 -6.60 2.81 17.51
N SER A 128 -7.17 1.65 17.82
CA SER A 128 -8.36 1.11 17.14
C SER A 128 -9.62 1.93 17.41
N ALA A 129 -9.81 2.44 18.63
CA ALA A 129 -10.96 3.26 19.01
C ALA A 129 -10.94 4.63 18.32
N ALA A 130 -9.76 5.27 18.22
CA ALA A 130 -9.60 6.50 17.45
C ALA A 130 -9.91 6.28 15.97
N ALA A 131 -9.40 5.20 15.37
CA ALA A 131 -9.68 4.84 13.98
C ALA A 131 -11.18 4.53 13.75
N LYS A 132 -11.81 3.76 14.64
CA LYS A 132 -13.26 3.44 14.58
C LYS A 132 -14.13 4.68 14.74
N SER A 133 -13.76 5.60 15.63
CA SER A 133 -14.48 6.86 15.83
C SER A 133 -14.43 7.74 14.57
N ALA A 134 -13.25 7.88 13.97
CA ALA A 134 -13.09 8.60 12.71
C ALA A 134 -13.88 7.92 11.57
N MET A 135 -13.80 6.60 11.46
CA MET A 135 -14.54 5.83 10.46
C MET A 135 -16.06 5.96 10.62
N ASN A 136 -16.57 5.97 11.85
CA ASN A 136 -18.01 6.16 12.11
C ASN A 136 -18.47 7.58 11.75
N MET A 137 -17.67 8.61 12.03
CA MET A 137 -17.98 9.97 11.61
C MET A 137 -18.02 10.11 10.08
N VAL A 138 -17.04 9.54 9.37
CA VAL A 138 -17.01 9.54 7.91
C VAL A 138 -18.18 8.74 7.34
N GLY A 139 -18.50 7.58 7.91
CA GLY A 139 -19.64 6.76 7.52
C GLY A 139 -20.98 7.50 7.69
N SER A 140 -21.17 8.20 8.81
CA SER A 140 -22.36 9.01 9.05
C SER A 140 -22.46 10.21 8.09
N ALA A 141 -21.34 10.88 7.80
CA ALA A 141 -21.31 11.96 6.84
C ALA A 141 -21.61 11.47 5.41
N ALA A 142 -21.05 10.32 5.02
CA ALA A 142 -21.29 9.69 3.72
C ALA A 142 -22.76 9.27 3.56
N ALA A 143 -23.35 8.62 4.57
CA ALA A 143 -24.76 8.25 4.57
C ALA A 143 -25.67 9.48 4.42
N LYS A 144 -25.32 10.60 5.06
CA LYS A 144 -26.09 11.85 4.95
C LYS A 144 -25.96 12.53 3.58
N ILE A 145 -24.84 12.37 2.89
CA ILE A 145 -24.67 12.83 1.51
C ILE A 145 -25.49 11.94 0.58
N GLU A 146 -25.44 10.63 0.77
CA GLU A 146 -26.19 9.65 -0.01
C GLU A 146 -27.71 9.84 0.12
N GLU A 147 -28.21 10.06 1.34
CA GLU A 147 -29.62 10.41 1.61
C GLU A 147 -30.05 11.64 0.80
N LYS A 148 -29.28 12.73 0.87
CA LYS A 148 -29.58 13.96 0.11
C LYS A 148 -29.48 13.77 -1.39
N MET A 149 -28.61 12.90 -1.87
CA MET A 149 -28.49 12.58 -3.28
C MET A 149 -29.72 11.79 -3.75
N GLN A 150 -30.17 10.81 -2.98
CA GLN A 150 -31.38 10.04 -3.29
C GLN A 150 -32.63 10.92 -3.26
N ASP A 151 -32.74 11.82 -2.28
CA ASP A 151 -33.82 12.80 -2.18
C ASP A 151 -33.84 13.72 -3.41
N ALA A 152 -32.69 14.26 -3.81
CA ALA A 152 -32.57 15.07 -5.03
C ALA A 152 -32.90 14.28 -6.30
N VAL A 153 -32.52 13.01 -6.39
CA VAL A 153 -32.86 12.14 -7.53
C VAL A 153 -34.37 11.90 -7.57
N HIS A 154 -35.01 11.68 -6.42
CA HIS A 154 -36.45 11.48 -6.34
C HIS A 154 -37.24 12.76 -6.69
N GLU A 155 -36.78 13.94 -6.26
CA GLU A 155 -37.40 15.22 -6.68
C GLU A 155 -37.29 15.49 -8.18
N LEU A 156 -36.24 14.98 -8.84
CA LEU A 156 -36.04 15.10 -10.28
C LEU A 156 -36.85 14.07 -11.08
N GLU A 157 -37.45 13.08 -10.41
CA GLU A 157 -38.22 12.00 -11.04
C GLU A 157 -39.52 12.55 -11.63
N GLY A 158 -39.57 12.68 -12.97
CA GLY A 158 -40.72 13.22 -13.71
C GLY A 158 -40.51 14.61 -14.31
N ILE A 159 -39.33 15.22 -14.14
CA ILE A 159 -38.96 16.47 -14.81
C ILE A 159 -38.31 16.18 -16.17
N ASP A 160 -38.82 16.80 -17.24
CA ASP A 160 -38.21 16.70 -18.57
C ASP A 160 -36.99 17.62 -18.68
N LEU A 161 -35.79 17.03 -18.61
CA LEU A 161 -34.52 17.76 -18.73
C LEU A 161 -34.27 18.32 -20.14
N ALA A 162 -35.05 17.92 -21.15
CA ALA A 162 -34.94 18.48 -22.50
C ALA A 162 -35.80 19.74 -22.72
N ASP A 163 -36.66 20.10 -21.76
CA ASP A 163 -37.55 21.25 -21.89
C ASP A 163 -36.76 22.58 -21.98
N PRO A 164 -36.88 23.35 -23.09
CA PRO A 164 -36.22 24.64 -23.23
C PRO A 164 -36.65 25.67 -22.19
N ASP A 165 -37.87 25.62 -21.67
CA ASP A 165 -38.34 26.58 -20.67
C ASP A 165 -37.80 26.27 -19.28
N LEU A 166 -37.69 24.99 -18.91
CA LEU A 166 -36.93 24.55 -17.74
C LEU A 166 -35.48 25.04 -17.77
N HIS A 167 -34.78 24.90 -18.90
CA HIS A 167 -33.40 25.39 -19.05
C HIS A 167 -33.27 26.90 -18.88
N LYS A 168 -34.21 27.70 -19.44
CA LYS A 168 -34.24 29.16 -19.24
C LYS A 168 -34.44 29.52 -17.77
N ALA A 169 -35.36 28.84 -17.08
CA ALA A 169 -35.62 29.05 -15.66
C ALA A 169 -34.40 28.69 -14.81
N ALA A 170 -33.80 27.52 -15.03
CA ALA A 170 -32.58 27.08 -14.35
C ALA A 170 -31.44 28.08 -14.53
N THR A 171 -31.23 28.57 -15.76
CA THR A 171 -30.20 29.60 -16.05
C THR A 171 -30.42 30.88 -15.25
N LYS A 172 -31.67 31.33 -15.13
CA LYS A 172 -32.03 32.52 -14.33
C LYS A 172 -31.79 32.31 -12.84
N ILE A 173 -32.14 31.14 -12.30
CA ILE A 173 -31.90 30.76 -10.91
C ILE A 173 -30.40 30.71 -10.62
N GLN A 174 -29.62 30.06 -11.49
CA GLN A 174 -28.16 29.97 -11.37
C GLN A 174 -27.49 31.35 -11.40
N ALA A 175 -27.89 32.24 -12.32
CA ALA A 175 -27.37 33.59 -12.39
C ALA A 175 -27.69 34.39 -11.13
N SER A 176 -28.93 34.28 -10.62
CA SER A 176 -29.36 34.93 -9.37
C SER A 176 -28.56 34.42 -8.17
N PHE A 177 -28.37 33.10 -8.04
CA PHE A 177 -27.64 32.48 -6.94
C PHE A 177 -26.15 32.84 -6.96
N ARG A 178 -25.48 32.78 -8.12
CA ARG A 178 -24.09 33.24 -8.27
C ARG A 178 -23.94 34.69 -7.82
N GLY A 179 -24.87 35.56 -8.23
CA GLY A 179 -24.90 36.94 -7.77
C GLY A 179 -25.16 37.08 -6.27
N HIS A 180 -26.07 36.28 -5.70
CA HIS A 180 -26.36 36.27 -4.27
C HIS A 180 -25.13 35.85 -3.45
N LYS A 181 -24.39 34.82 -3.89
CA LYS A 181 -23.19 34.34 -3.20
C LYS A 181 -22.11 35.42 -3.11
N VAL A 182 -21.83 36.11 -4.23
CA VAL A 182 -20.88 37.23 -4.25
C VAL A 182 -21.33 38.36 -3.33
N ARG A 183 -22.62 38.73 -3.38
CA ARG A 183 -23.17 39.77 -2.50
C ARG A 183 -23.15 39.37 -1.03
N GLN A 184 -23.38 38.09 -0.72
CA GLN A 184 -23.28 37.57 0.64
C GLN A 184 -21.84 37.64 1.13
N GLU A 185 -20.86 37.17 0.36
CA GLU A 185 -19.43 37.27 0.70
C GLU A 185 -19.04 38.75 0.95
N VAL A 186 -19.39 39.66 0.03
CA VAL A 186 -19.12 41.11 0.19
C VAL A 186 -19.84 41.71 1.40
N SER A 187 -21.10 41.31 1.66
CA SER A 187 -21.86 41.77 2.83
C SER A 187 -21.20 41.35 4.14
N MET A 188 -20.74 40.10 4.24
CA MET A 188 -20.06 39.58 5.42
C MET A 188 -18.72 40.28 5.66
N HIS A 189 -17.99 40.59 4.58
CA HIS A 189 -16.73 41.33 4.68
C HIS A 189 -16.91 42.82 4.99
N CYS A 190 -17.95 43.46 4.48
CA CYS A 190 -18.27 44.88 4.77
C CYS A 190 -18.67 45.08 6.24
N THR A 191 -19.44 44.15 6.83
CA THR A 191 -19.83 44.22 8.25
C THR A 191 -18.68 43.95 9.23
N ALA A 192 -17.60 43.31 8.78
CA ALA A 192 -16.44 43.00 9.62
C ALA A 192 -15.45 44.17 9.74
N ASP A 193 -15.41 45.09 8.77
CA ASP A 193 -14.50 46.24 8.76
C ASP A 193 -15.03 47.42 9.60
N GLU A 194 -16.36 47.59 9.66
CA GLU A 194 -17.01 48.62 10.51
C GLU A 194 -16.93 48.31 12.02
N SER A 195 -16.66 47.06 12.40
CA SER A 195 -16.55 46.64 13.82
C SER A 195 -15.14 46.86 14.42
N LYS A 196 -14.19 47.39 13.64
CA LYS A 196 -12.79 47.62 14.04
C LYS A 196 -12.36 49.10 14.07
N LYS A 197 -13.30 50.03 13.96
CA LYS A 197 -13.03 51.47 14.02
C LYS A 197 -13.53 52.12 15.31
#